data_AF-A0A1Y4CDX3-F1
#
_entry.id   AF-A0A1Y4CDX3-F1
#
_cell.length_a   1.000
_cell.length_b   1.000
_cell.length_c   1.000
_cell.angle_alpha   90.00
_cell.angle_beta   90.00
_cell.angle_gamma   90.00
#
_symmetry.space_group_name_H-M   'P 1'
#
loop_
_entity.id
_entity.type
_entity.pdbx_description
1 polymer ?
#
loop_
_entity_poly.entity_id
_entity_poly.type
_entity_poly.pdbx_seq_one_letter_code
_entity_poly.pdbx_strand_id
1 'polypeptide(L)'
;MTNGHGRHAARQEPSGAPKRARIDLGRISTIRAGQGAKVTTRKNASEAADRARHSAEKRYYERHPEARSSAGGPPRSGRNVVLLVVAAILALCLVFLLGRCVAGIIAPGDDGQDSRPEQTLRPTEDEQAAIDQQSQHDTGQEQAAPDGSVSYRGDTYSLQMQEDGLWGLVRTGSSGTTETLFEVEGTPTALLRNVDTILVPENRDGGWDVVCYVIGGHGQASYVIDDTGAMIQGSGEIESAELEGTILRVTDTTGQTRDISLV
;
A
#
# COMPACT_ATOMS: atom_id res chain seq x y z
N MET A 1 -63.06 48.81 -26.72
CA MET A 1 -63.51 47.61 -25.99
C MET A 1 -62.43 46.55 -26.15
N THR A 2 -61.45 46.52 -25.25
CA THR A 2 -61.31 45.61 -24.07
C THR A 2 -60.40 44.41 -24.36
N ASN A 3 -59.18 44.52 -23.82
CA ASN A 3 -58.33 43.53 -23.13
C ASN A 3 -58.24 42.07 -23.58
N GLY A 4 -56.99 41.59 -23.63
CA GLY A 4 -56.64 40.19 -23.38
C GLY A 4 -55.12 39.98 -23.40
N HIS A 5 -54.51 39.89 -22.22
CA HIS A 5 -53.09 39.59 -22.01
C HIS A 5 -52.71 38.18 -22.48
N GLY A 6 -51.46 38.01 -22.94
CA GLY A 6 -50.86 36.69 -23.17
C GLY A 6 -49.42 36.78 -23.66
N ARG A 7 -48.49 37.00 -22.72
CA ARG A 7 -47.03 36.95 -22.91
C ARG A 7 -46.60 35.56 -23.41
N HIS A 8 -45.72 35.46 -24.40
CA HIS A 8 -44.68 34.43 -24.40
C HIS A 8 -43.39 34.94 -25.04
N ALA A 9 -42.30 34.58 -24.37
CA ALA A 9 -41.00 35.19 -24.45
C ALA A 9 -40.23 34.85 -25.72
N ALA A 10 -39.37 35.78 -26.12
CA ALA A 10 -38.32 35.58 -27.10
C ALA A 10 -37.43 34.40 -26.68
N ARG A 11 -37.56 33.29 -27.39
CA ARG A 11 -36.64 32.16 -27.30
C ARG A 11 -35.38 32.55 -28.08
N GLN A 12 -34.34 32.98 -27.36
CA GLN A 12 -32.99 32.99 -27.88
C GLN A 12 -32.63 31.55 -28.22
N GLU A 13 -32.34 31.30 -29.51
CA GLU A 13 -31.89 29.99 -29.96
C GLU A 13 -30.51 29.68 -29.34
N PRO A 14 -30.31 28.47 -28.78
CA PRO A 14 -29.00 28.07 -28.29
C PRO A 14 -28.04 27.92 -29.48
N SER A 15 -27.09 28.85 -29.56
CA SER A 15 -25.87 28.77 -30.35
C SER A 15 -25.04 27.55 -29.88
N GLY A 16 -25.35 26.38 -30.44
CA GLY A 16 -24.65 25.14 -30.10
C GLY A 16 -25.01 23.93 -30.96
N ALA A 17 -25.74 24.10 -32.06
CA ALA A 17 -25.91 23.02 -33.02
C ALA A 17 -24.62 22.87 -33.85
N PRO A 18 -24.03 21.68 -33.97
CA PRO A 18 -22.94 21.47 -34.90
C PRO A 18 -23.46 21.85 -36.30
N LYS A 19 -22.78 22.77 -36.98
CA LYS A 19 -23.00 22.99 -38.42
C LYS A 19 -22.90 21.62 -39.06
N ARG A 20 -24.04 21.03 -39.46
CA ARG A 20 -24.04 19.87 -40.36
C ARG A 20 -23.22 20.32 -41.56
N ALA A 21 -22.01 19.76 -41.67
CA ALA A 21 -21.19 19.96 -42.85
C ALA A 21 -22.07 19.54 -44.02
N ARG A 22 -22.43 20.52 -44.86
CA ARG A 22 -23.09 20.25 -46.13
C ARG A 22 -22.11 19.33 -46.86
N ILE A 23 -22.43 18.04 -46.94
CA ILE A 23 -21.63 17.09 -47.69
C ILE A 23 -21.75 17.57 -49.13
N ASP A 24 -20.72 18.23 -49.62
CA ASP A 24 -20.59 18.62 -51.01
C ASP A 24 -20.32 17.34 -51.79
N LEU A 25 -21.41 16.69 -52.22
CA LEU A 25 -21.39 15.44 -52.98
C LEU A 25 -20.62 15.56 -54.31
N GLY A 26 -20.22 16.77 -54.72
CA GLY A 26 -19.37 17.04 -55.89
C GLY A 26 -17.86 16.98 -55.62
N ARG A 27 -17.41 16.89 -54.36
CA ARG A 27 -15.98 16.81 -54.02
C ARG A 27 -15.67 15.53 -53.24
N ILE A 28 -15.76 14.40 -53.93
CA ILE A 28 -15.21 13.13 -53.44
C ILE A 28 -13.68 13.24 -53.58
N SER A 29 -13.01 13.64 -52.49
CA SER A 29 -11.54 13.63 -52.41
C SER A 29 -11.09 12.20 -52.14
N THR A 30 -10.25 11.65 -53.02
CA THR A 30 -9.59 10.35 -52.81
C THR A 30 -8.64 10.45 -51.61
N ILE A 31 -8.82 9.57 -50.64
CA ILE A 31 -7.92 9.43 -49.47
C ILE A 31 -6.56 8.94 -50.00
N ARG A 32 -5.48 9.68 -49.72
CA ARG A 32 -4.12 9.27 -50.10
C ARG A 32 -3.63 8.14 -49.17
N ALA A 33 -2.70 7.31 -49.66
CA ALA A 33 -2.09 6.26 -48.85
C ALA A 33 -1.57 6.84 -47.52
N GLY A 34 -2.01 6.26 -46.39
CA GLY A 34 -1.67 6.72 -45.04
C GLY A 34 -2.66 7.70 -44.38
N GLN A 35 -3.69 8.16 -45.09
CA GLN A 35 -4.72 9.06 -44.53
C GLN A 35 -6.00 8.33 -44.04
N GLY A 36 -6.02 7.00 -44.05
CA GLY A 36 -7.11 6.21 -43.50
C GLY A 36 -6.98 5.97 -41.99
N ALA A 37 -8.07 5.58 -41.34
CA ALA A 37 -8.03 5.14 -39.94
C ALA A 37 -7.10 3.92 -39.82
N LYS A 38 -6.12 4.00 -38.91
CA LYS A 38 -5.27 2.85 -38.58
C LYS A 38 -6.05 1.88 -37.70
N VAL A 39 -6.17 0.62 -38.12
CA VAL A 39 -6.79 -0.44 -37.34
C VAL A 39 -5.87 -0.81 -36.18
N THR A 40 -6.43 -0.89 -34.97
CA THR A 40 -5.70 -1.34 -33.79
C THR A 40 -5.47 -2.85 -33.87
N THR A 41 -4.22 -3.26 -33.66
CA THR A 41 -3.71 -4.63 -33.68
C THR A 41 -2.80 -4.82 -32.48
N ARG A 42 -2.50 -6.06 -32.08
CA ARG A 42 -1.67 -6.35 -30.89
C ARG A 42 -0.33 -5.59 -30.87
N LYS A 43 0.27 -5.33 -32.04
CA LYS A 43 1.59 -4.67 -32.16
C LYS A 43 1.55 -3.14 -32.08
N ASN A 44 0.41 -2.50 -32.39
CA ASN A 44 0.28 -1.03 -32.35
C ASN A 44 -0.70 -0.55 -31.27
N ALA A 45 -1.19 -1.48 -30.44
CA ALA A 45 -2.17 -1.20 -29.39
C ALA A 45 -1.61 -0.25 -28.31
N SER A 46 -0.35 -0.44 -27.90
CA SER A 46 0.33 0.45 -26.95
C SER A 46 0.42 1.88 -27.50
N GLU A 47 0.95 2.02 -28.71
CA GLU A 47 1.08 3.32 -29.39
C GLU A 47 -0.30 3.98 -29.66
N ALA A 48 -1.35 3.19 -29.89
CA ALA A 48 -2.71 3.69 -30.01
C ALA A 48 -3.30 4.14 -28.66
N ALA A 49 -3.02 3.41 -27.58
CA ALA A 49 -3.44 3.76 -26.22
C ALA A 49 -2.77 5.05 -25.74
N ASP A 50 -1.47 5.20 -25.98
CA ASP A 50 -0.72 6.41 -25.60
C ASP A 50 -1.25 7.65 -26.34
N ARG A 51 -1.53 7.53 -27.64
CA ARG A 51 -2.17 8.62 -28.41
C ARG A 51 -3.59 8.92 -27.91
N ALA A 52 -4.35 7.92 -27.50
CA ALA A 52 -5.69 8.10 -26.96
C ALA A 52 -5.66 8.83 -25.61
N ARG A 53 -4.73 8.45 -24.71
CA ARG A 53 -4.50 9.13 -23.43
C ARG A 53 -4.11 10.59 -23.64
N HIS A 54 -3.12 10.86 -24.48
CA HIS A 54 -2.66 12.21 -24.74
C HIS A 54 -3.74 13.10 -25.40
N SER A 55 -4.60 12.52 -26.24
CA SER A 55 -5.76 13.24 -26.79
C SER A 55 -6.86 13.46 -25.74
N ALA A 56 -7.06 12.52 -24.80
CA ALA A 56 -8.04 12.64 -23.73
C ALA A 56 -7.62 13.71 -22.72
N GLU A 57 -6.35 13.72 -22.32
CA GLU A 57 -5.74 14.78 -21.49
C GLU A 57 -5.88 16.15 -22.15
N LYS A 58 -5.54 16.27 -23.44
CA LYS A 58 -5.71 17.53 -24.16
C LYS A 58 -7.16 18.03 -24.12
N ARG A 59 -8.14 17.15 -24.36
CA ARG A 59 -9.57 17.49 -24.27
C ARG A 59 -10.03 17.78 -22.84
N TYR A 60 -9.40 17.16 -21.84
CA TYR A 60 -9.66 17.43 -20.44
C TYR A 60 -9.22 18.86 -20.08
N TYR A 61 -7.98 19.23 -20.43
CA TYR A 61 -7.46 20.59 -20.19
C TYR A 61 -8.12 21.68 -21.04
N GLU A 62 -8.68 21.34 -22.22
CA GLU A 62 -9.51 22.26 -23.00
C GLU A 62 -10.88 22.51 -22.36
N ARG A 63 -11.43 21.53 -21.62
CA ARG A 63 -12.72 21.64 -20.92
C ARG A 63 -12.60 22.19 -19.50
N HIS A 64 -11.43 22.06 -18.89
CA HIS A 64 -11.14 22.49 -17.52
C HIS A 64 -9.94 23.46 -17.51
N PRO A 65 -10.11 24.72 -17.97
CA PRO A 65 -9.04 25.73 -17.94
C PRO A 65 -8.55 26.06 -16.52
N GLU A 66 -9.39 25.86 -15.50
CA GLU A 66 -9.06 26.00 -14.08
C GLU A 66 -7.99 25.00 -13.61
N ALA A 67 -7.94 23.81 -14.23
CA ALA A 67 -6.93 22.79 -13.94
C ALA A 67 -5.54 23.17 -14.45
N ARG A 68 -5.42 24.16 -15.37
CA ARG A 68 -4.12 24.71 -15.79
C ARG A 68 -3.50 25.63 -14.73
N SER A 69 -4.32 26.26 -13.89
CA SER A 69 -3.91 27.30 -12.94
C SER A 69 -3.48 26.80 -11.56
N SER A 70 -3.59 25.50 -11.25
CA SER A 70 -3.16 24.95 -9.95
C SER A 70 -1.65 24.63 -9.86
N ALA A 71 -0.87 24.80 -10.93
CA ALA A 71 0.56 24.51 -10.93
C ALA A 71 1.44 25.72 -10.54
N GLY A 72 0.94 26.60 -9.67
CA GLY A 72 1.60 27.82 -9.24
C GLY A 72 2.35 27.71 -7.91
N GLY A 73 3.19 26.69 -7.74
CA GLY A 73 4.19 26.67 -6.66
C GLY A 73 5.53 27.21 -7.19
N PRO A 74 6.35 27.93 -6.39
CA PRO A 74 7.66 28.39 -6.86
C PRO A 74 8.47 27.18 -7.33
N PRO A 75 9.21 27.29 -8.45
CA PRO A 75 9.93 26.16 -9.03
C PRO A 75 10.90 25.59 -8.00
N ARG A 76 10.61 24.40 -7.50
CA ARG A 76 11.50 23.66 -6.61
C ARG A 76 12.64 23.10 -7.48
N SER A 77 13.61 23.96 -7.78
CA SER A 77 14.92 23.50 -8.26
C SER A 77 15.46 22.53 -7.21
N GLY A 78 15.70 21.27 -7.57
CA GLY A 78 16.14 20.22 -6.63
C GLY A 78 17.37 20.61 -5.80
N ARG A 79 18.18 21.55 -6.30
CA ARG A 79 19.33 22.12 -5.59
C ARG A 79 18.94 22.92 -4.33
N ASN A 80 17.79 23.59 -4.33
CA ASN A 80 17.30 24.36 -3.19
C ASN A 80 16.69 23.45 -2.11
N VAL A 81 16.11 22.30 -2.50
CA VAL A 81 15.62 21.29 -1.55
C VAL A 81 16.80 20.59 -0.86
N VAL A 82 17.82 20.19 -1.62
CA VAL A 82 19.04 19.58 -1.06
C VAL A 82 19.75 20.55 -0.10
N LEU A 83 19.87 21.83 -0.45
CA LEU A 83 20.45 22.84 0.45
C LEU A 83 19.66 23.01 1.74
N LEU A 84 18.32 22.96 1.68
CA LEU A 84 17.47 23.08 2.87
C LEU A 84 17.62 21.87 3.79
N VAL A 85 17.68 20.66 3.23
CA VAL A 85 17.89 19.42 4.00
C VAL A 85 19.27 19.42 4.67
N VAL A 86 20.33 19.80 3.94
CA VAL A 86 21.69 19.89 4.51
C VAL A 86 21.76 20.94 5.62
N ALA A 87 21.12 22.10 5.44
CA ALA A 87 21.06 23.13 6.47
C ALA A 87 20.30 22.66 7.73
N ALA A 88 19.20 21.92 7.56
CA ALA A 88 18.44 21.36 8.67
C ALA A 88 19.24 20.31 9.45
N ILE A 89 19.99 19.43 8.75
CA ILE A 89 20.87 18.44 9.39
C ILE A 89 22.00 19.13 10.16
N LEU A 90 22.64 20.15 9.57
CA LEU A 90 23.70 20.92 10.26
C LEU A 90 23.19 21.63 11.51
N ALA A 91 21.98 22.19 11.46
CA ALA A 91 21.34 22.80 12.63
C ALA A 91 21.06 21.76 13.73
N LEU A 92 20.57 20.57 13.37
CA LEU A 92 20.33 19.48 14.31
C LEU A 92 21.63 18.98 14.96
N CYS A 93 22.71 18.84 14.18
CA CYS A 93 24.03 18.48 14.69
C CYS A 93 24.58 19.54 15.68
N LEU A 94 24.38 20.83 15.40
CA LEU A 94 24.78 21.90 16.32
C LEU A 94 24.01 21.85 17.64
N VAL A 95 22.69 21.63 17.59
CA VAL A 95 21.86 21.48 18.80
C VAL A 95 22.30 20.26 19.61
N PHE A 96 22.62 19.14 18.95
CA PHE A 96 23.12 17.94 19.62
C PHE A 96 24.48 18.15 20.29
N LEU A 97 25.41 18.84 19.62
CA LEU A 97 26.73 19.17 20.18
C LEU A 97 26.60 20.11 21.39
N LEU A 98 25.72 21.11 21.32
CA LEU A 98 25.46 22.02 22.44
C LEU A 98 24.78 21.32 23.62
N GLY A 99 23.83 20.41 23.36
CA GLY A 99 23.20 19.58 24.39
C GLY A 99 24.21 18.64 25.08
N ARG A 100 25.18 18.11 24.33
CA ARG A 100 26.30 17.32 24.87
C ARG A 100 27.28 18.14 25.72
N CYS A 101 27.40 19.45 25.50
CA CYS A 101 28.25 20.31 26.31
C CYS A 101 27.66 20.68 27.68
N VAL A 102 26.34 20.58 27.88
CA VAL A 102 25.70 20.96 29.17
C VAL A 102 25.57 19.77 30.14
N ALA A 103 25.53 18.53 29.64
CA ALA A 103 25.41 17.33 30.47
C ALA A 103 26.74 16.83 31.09
N GLY A 104 27.84 17.58 30.98
CA GLY A 104 29.17 17.20 31.48
C GLY A 104 29.65 17.86 32.77
N ILE A 105 28.84 18.69 33.45
CA ILE A 105 29.31 19.54 34.58
C ILE A 105 28.53 19.30 35.89
N ILE A 106 28.04 18.08 36.16
CA ILE A 106 27.48 17.76 37.49
C ILE A 106 27.87 16.34 37.93
N ALA A 107 29.12 16.18 38.39
CA ALA A 107 29.49 15.39 39.58
C ALA A 107 31.03 15.46 39.80
N PRO A 108 31.52 15.63 41.05
CA PRO A 108 32.94 15.85 41.34
C PRO A 108 33.70 14.54 41.65
N GLY A 109 34.98 14.52 41.21
CA GLY A 109 36.16 13.93 41.87
C GLY A 109 36.17 12.45 42.27
N ASP A 110 36.97 11.64 41.57
CA ASP A 110 38.12 10.99 42.21
C ASP A 110 39.23 10.73 41.17
N ASP A 111 40.46 10.97 41.59
CA ASP A 111 41.64 11.03 40.74
C ASP A 111 42.28 9.64 40.62
N GLY A 112 42.58 9.24 39.38
CA GLY A 112 43.59 8.23 39.08
C GLY A 112 43.07 6.81 38.83
N GLN A 113 43.08 6.41 37.56
CA GLN A 113 43.77 5.20 37.11
C GLN A 113 43.80 5.21 35.57
N ASP A 114 45.00 5.07 35.00
CA ASP A 114 45.18 4.69 33.60
C ASP A 114 44.29 3.48 33.27
N SER A 115 43.28 3.67 32.43
CA SER A 115 42.56 2.57 31.77
C SER A 115 41.95 3.11 30.49
N ARG A 116 42.68 2.89 29.40
CA ARG A 116 42.18 2.76 28.02
C ARG A 116 40.70 2.34 28.03
N PRO A 117 39.77 3.10 27.44
CA PRO A 117 38.39 2.66 27.38
C PRO A 117 38.34 1.45 26.44
N GLU A 118 38.42 0.24 27.00
CA GLU A 118 37.78 -0.90 26.37
C GLU A 118 36.29 -0.58 26.37
N GLN A 119 35.83 -0.01 25.26
CA GLN A 119 34.42 0.04 24.91
C GLN A 119 33.95 -1.39 24.74
N THR A 120 33.72 -2.06 25.86
CA THR A 120 32.86 -3.23 25.90
C THR A 120 31.49 -2.70 25.55
N LEU A 121 31.05 -2.92 24.32
CA LEU A 121 29.69 -2.66 23.82
C LEU A 121 28.70 -3.60 24.52
N ARG A 122 28.65 -3.56 25.86
CA ARG A 122 27.57 -4.18 26.62
C ARG A 122 26.38 -3.24 26.51
N PRO A 123 25.21 -3.74 26.07
CA PRO A 123 23.97 -2.99 26.12
C PRO A 123 23.76 -2.39 27.52
N THR A 124 23.17 -1.20 27.59
CA THR A 124 22.71 -0.69 28.88
C THR A 124 21.64 -1.63 29.46
N GLU A 125 21.40 -1.57 30.77
CA GLU A 125 20.33 -2.37 31.39
C GLU A 125 18.97 -2.14 30.72
N ASP A 126 18.68 -0.89 30.33
CA ASP A 126 17.48 -0.51 29.59
C ASP A 126 17.43 -1.11 28.17
N GLU A 127 18.56 -1.12 27.46
CA GLU A 127 18.66 -1.71 26.12
C GLU A 127 18.51 -3.23 26.17
N GLN A 128 19.13 -3.87 27.17
CA GLN A 128 18.96 -5.30 27.39
C GLN A 128 17.50 -5.66 27.72
N ALA A 129 16.83 -4.87 28.57
CA ALA A 129 15.42 -5.09 28.88
C ALA A 129 14.52 -4.96 27.64
N ALA A 130 14.81 -4.01 26.74
CA ALA A 130 14.08 -3.87 25.48
C ALA A 130 14.34 -5.05 24.52
N ILE A 131 15.59 -5.53 24.43
CA ILE A 131 15.95 -6.72 23.66
C ILE A 131 15.22 -7.95 24.19
N ASP A 132 15.17 -8.12 25.51
CA ASP A 132 14.52 -9.26 26.14
C ASP A 132 13.00 -9.22 25.92
N GLN A 133 12.36 -8.04 26.02
CA GLN A 133 10.94 -7.86 25.72
C GLN A 133 10.62 -8.18 24.26
N GLN A 134 11.41 -7.66 23.32
CA GLN A 134 11.23 -7.95 21.89
C GLN A 134 11.44 -9.44 21.61
N SER A 135 12.45 -10.06 22.23
CA SER A 135 12.71 -11.50 22.06
C SER A 135 11.56 -12.35 22.57
N GLN A 136 10.99 -12.00 23.73
CA GLN A 136 9.79 -12.66 24.26
C GLN A 136 8.60 -12.50 23.32
N HIS A 137 8.36 -11.29 22.84
CA HIS A 137 7.31 -10.96 21.89
C HIS A 137 7.46 -11.77 20.58
N ASP A 138 8.67 -11.83 20.02
CA ASP A 138 8.97 -12.55 18.78
C ASP A 138 8.82 -14.07 18.90
N THR A 139 9.03 -14.63 20.10
CA THR A 139 8.76 -16.05 20.40
C THR A 139 7.29 -16.35 20.72
N GLY A 140 6.46 -15.31 20.85
CA GLY A 140 5.05 -15.41 21.17
C GLY A 140 4.14 -15.61 19.96
N GLN A 141 2.84 -15.41 20.22
CA GLN A 141 1.78 -15.45 19.22
C GLN A 141 1.03 -14.13 19.22
N GLU A 142 0.59 -13.71 18.03
CA GLU A 142 -0.27 -12.55 17.86
C GLU A 142 -1.42 -12.90 16.92
N GLN A 143 -2.55 -12.23 17.13
CA GLN A 143 -3.74 -12.41 16.34
C GLN A 143 -4.40 -11.05 16.15
N ALA A 144 -4.89 -10.80 14.94
CA ALA A 144 -5.59 -9.59 14.60
C ALA A 144 -6.75 -9.90 13.64
N ALA A 145 -7.76 -9.03 13.67
CA ALA A 145 -8.74 -8.96 12.60
C ALA A 145 -8.05 -8.56 11.27
N PRO A 146 -8.71 -8.73 10.10
CA PRO A 146 -8.10 -8.44 8.81
C PRO A 146 -7.58 -7.00 8.64
N ASP A 147 -8.16 -6.03 9.34
CA ASP A 147 -7.76 -4.62 9.33
C ASP A 147 -6.68 -4.26 10.38
N GLY A 148 -6.26 -5.23 11.18
CA GLY A 148 -5.20 -5.09 12.17
C GLY A 148 -3.83 -5.49 11.65
N SER A 149 -2.90 -5.68 12.58
CA SER A 149 -1.51 -6.03 12.28
C SER A 149 -0.91 -6.94 13.33
N VAL A 150 0.11 -7.69 12.93
CA VAL A 150 0.99 -8.47 13.81
C VAL A 150 2.43 -8.01 13.62
N SER A 151 3.30 -8.27 14.60
CA SER A 151 4.67 -7.78 14.57
C SER A 151 5.70 -8.88 14.79
N TYR A 152 6.89 -8.73 14.18
CA TYR A 152 8.00 -9.65 14.36
C TYR A 152 9.31 -8.92 14.10
N ARG A 153 10.24 -8.96 15.07
CA ARG A 153 11.58 -8.35 15.01
C ARG A 153 11.56 -6.87 14.61
N GLY A 154 10.57 -6.12 15.11
CA GLY A 154 10.39 -4.69 14.82
C GLY A 154 9.78 -4.36 13.46
N ASP A 155 9.46 -5.36 12.64
CA ASP A 155 8.67 -5.20 11.42
C ASP A 155 7.19 -5.48 11.71
N THR A 156 6.30 -4.75 11.03
CA THR A 156 4.85 -4.91 11.13
C THR A 156 4.29 -5.56 9.87
N TYR A 157 3.37 -6.50 10.03
CA TYR A 157 2.70 -7.20 8.95
C TYR A 157 1.21 -6.88 9.02
N SER A 158 0.60 -6.53 7.89
CA SER A 158 -0.80 -6.14 7.79
C SER A 158 -1.39 -6.62 6.47
N LEU A 159 -2.69 -6.88 6.44
CA LEU A 159 -3.41 -7.17 5.20
C LEU A 159 -3.92 -5.85 4.63
N GLN A 160 -3.66 -5.61 3.34
CA GLN A 160 -4.07 -4.38 2.67
C GLN A 160 -4.67 -4.68 1.31
N MET A 161 -5.77 -4.02 0.97
CA MET A 161 -6.34 -4.08 -0.37
C MET A 161 -5.37 -3.44 -1.38
N GLN A 162 -5.00 -4.18 -2.42
CA GLN A 162 -4.13 -3.72 -3.51
C GLN A 162 -4.96 -3.05 -4.62
N GLU A 163 -4.29 -2.43 -5.59
CA GLU A 163 -4.95 -1.70 -6.69
C GLU A 163 -5.81 -2.59 -7.60
N ASP A 164 -5.50 -3.90 -7.65
CA ASP A 164 -6.21 -4.90 -8.43
C ASP A 164 -7.46 -5.46 -7.72
N GLY A 165 -7.67 -5.08 -6.46
CA GLY A 165 -8.77 -5.53 -5.62
C GLY A 165 -8.52 -6.85 -4.89
N LEU A 166 -7.30 -7.39 -4.92
CA LEU A 166 -6.88 -8.49 -4.05
C LEU A 166 -6.33 -7.96 -2.73
N TRP A 167 -6.42 -8.78 -1.68
CA TRP A 167 -5.71 -8.49 -0.44
C TRP A 167 -4.23 -8.85 -0.62
N GLY A 168 -3.34 -8.09 0.00
CA GLY A 168 -1.90 -8.37 0.01
C GLY A 168 -1.38 -8.37 1.45
N LEU A 169 -0.49 -9.31 1.76
CA LEU A 169 0.28 -9.24 3.00
C LEU A 169 1.41 -8.23 2.80
N VAL A 170 1.35 -7.13 3.54
CA VAL A 170 2.31 -6.03 3.45
C VAL A 170 3.18 -6.01 4.69
N ARG A 171 4.50 -6.03 4.50
CA ARG A 171 5.50 -5.77 5.54
C ARG A 171 5.80 -4.27 5.55
N THR A 172 5.74 -3.67 6.73
CA THR A 172 6.26 -2.33 7.01
C THR A 172 7.49 -2.49 7.90
N GLY A 173 8.66 -2.20 7.36
CA GLY A 173 9.90 -2.25 8.14
C GLY A 173 9.98 -1.12 9.16
N SER A 174 10.84 -1.27 10.17
CA SER A 174 11.08 -0.23 11.20
C SER A 174 11.44 1.16 10.66
N SER A 175 11.98 1.25 9.44
CA SER A 175 12.26 2.51 8.74
C SER A 175 11.02 3.18 8.10
N GLY A 176 9.87 2.52 8.15
CA GLY A 176 8.63 2.91 7.46
C GLY A 176 8.56 2.46 5.99
N THR A 177 9.53 1.69 5.51
CA THR A 177 9.50 1.14 4.14
C THR A 177 8.47 0.03 4.05
N THR A 178 7.57 0.09 3.07
CA THR A 178 6.55 -0.93 2.83
C THR A 178 6.90 -1.83 1.66
N GLU A 179 6.54 -3.11 1.75
CA GLU A 179 6.71 -4.12 0.72
C GLU A 179 5.52 -5.09 0.75
N THR A 180 4.83 -5.25 -0.38
CA THR A 180 3.83 -6.31 -0.56
C THR A 180 4.58 -7.63 -0.80
N LEU A 181 4.40 -8.59 0.10
CA LEU A 181 5.10 -9.88 0.07
C LEU A 181 4.44 -10.86 -0.89
N PHE A 182 3.11 -10.94 -0.84
CA PHE A 182 2.29 -11.73 -1.74
C PHE A 182 0.83 -11.24 -1.71
N GLU A 183 0.07 -11.62 -2.74
CA GLU A 183 -1.37 -11.43 -2.82
C GLU A 183 -2.10 -12.66 -2.30
N VAL A 184 -3.13 -12.43 -1.50
CA VAL A 184 -4.08 -13.41 -0.99
C VAL A 184 -5.20 -13.52 -2.02
N GLU A 185 -5.50 -14.74 -2.46
CA GLU A 185 -6.39 -14.92 -3.61
C GLU A 185 -7.87 -14.64 -3.27
N GLY A 186 -8.26 -14.80 -2.02
CA GLY A 186 -9.62 -14.72 -1.48
C GLY A 186 -9.77 -13.60 -0.45
N THR A 187 -10.71 -13.78 0.47
CA THR A 187 -11.03 -12.79 1.51
C THR A 187 -10.52 -13.25 2.87
N PRO A 188 -9.48 -12.62 3.44
CA PRO A 188 -8.98 -12.95 4.77
C PRO A 188 -10.03 -12.78 5.86
N THR A 189 -10.04 -13.67 6.84
CA THR A 189 -10.88 -13.56 8.04
C THR A 189 -10.08 -13.18 9.29
N ALA A 190 -8.77 -13.40 9.27
CA ALA A 190 -7.85 -12.99 10.34
C ALA A 190 -6.41 -12.90 9.82
N LEU A 191 -5.55 -12.26 10.61
CA LEU A 191 -4.09 -12.28 10.46
C LEU A 191 -3.49 -12.82 11.75
N LEU A 192 -2.85 -13.99 11.69
CA LEU A 192 -2.28 -14.64 12.87
C LEU A 192 -0.78 -14.86 12.67
N ARG A 193 0.00 -14.70 13.74
CA ARG A 193 1.43 -15.03 13.77
C ARG A 193 1.70 -16.04 14.86
N ASN A 194 2.42 -17.09 14.51
CA ASN A 194 3.04 -18.02 15.45
C ASN A 194 4.56 -17.99 15.25
N VAL A 195 5.31 -17.38 16.18
CA VAL A 195 6.76 -17.23 16.06
C VAL A 195 7.13 -16.55 14.72
N ASP A 196 7.78 -17.24 13.79
CA ASP A 196 8.19 -16.74 12.49
C ASP A 196 7.21 -17.09 11.36
N THR A 197 6.06 -17.68 11.67
CA THR A 197 5.07 -18.09 10.67
C THR A 197 3.82 -17.21 10.74
N ILE A 198 3.40 -16.67 9.60
CA ILE A 198 2.16 -15.95 9.42
C ILE A 198 1.13 -16.89 8.79
N LEU A 199 -0.08 -16.87 9.34
CA LEU A 199 -1.25 -17.59 8.86
C LEU A 199 -2.35 -16.61 8.49
N VAL A 200 -2.95 -16.82 7.32
CA VAL A 200 -4.07 -16.04 6.82
C VAL A 200 -5.17 -17.01 6.38
N PRO A 201 -6.13 -17.32 7.27
CA PRO A 201 -7.34 -18.02 6.89
C PRO A 201 -8.14 -17.16 5.93
N GLU A 202 -8.57 -17.72 4.81
CA GLU A 202 -9.26 -16.99 3.76
C GLU A 202 -10.49 -17.73 3.23
N ASN A 203 -11.54 -16.98 2.91
CA ASN A 203 -12.72 -17.46 2.21
C ASN A 203 -12.49 -17.39 0.69
N ARG A 204 -12.82 -18.48 0.02
CA ARG A 204 -12.78 -18.71 -1.43
C ARG A 204 -14.19 -18.94 -1.96
N ASP A 205 -14.34 -19.11 -3.26
CA ASP A 205 -15.66 -19.42 -3.85
C ASP A 205 -16.15 -20.81 -3.39
N GLY A 206 -17.09 -20.83 -2.45
CA GLY A 206 -17.73 -22.04 -1.92
C GLY A 206 -16.90 -22.82 -0.88
N GLY A 207 -15.76 -22.28 -0.44
CA GLY A 207 -14.88 -22.94 0.51
C GLY A 207 -13.90 -21.99 1.17
N TRP A 208 -12.95 -22.56 1.89
CA TRP A 208 -11.91 -21.81 2.59
C TRP A 208 -10.61 -22.60 2.64
N ASP A 209 -9.52 -21.89 2.83
CA ASP A 209 -8.21 -22.46 3.09
C ASP A 209 -7.39 -21.56 4.03
N VAL A 210 -6.12 -21.93 4.26
CA VAL A 210 -5.20 -21.17 5.13
C VAL A 210 -3.89 -20.95 4.42
N VAL A 211 -3.61 -19.70 4.07
CA VAL A 211 -2.31 -19.28 3.54
C VAL A 211 -1.29 -19.26 4.67
N CYS A 212 -0.07 -19.68 4.36
CA CYS A 212 1.06 -19.76 5.25
C CYS A 212 2.26 -19.01 4.64
N TYR A 213 2.93 -18.20 5.46
CA TYR A 213 4.15 -17.52 5.08
C TYR A 213 5.18 -17.55 6.20
N VAL A 214 6.37 -18.08 5.92
CA VAL A 214 7.47 -18.13 6.88
C VAL A 214 8.36 -16.90 6.72
N ILE A 215 8.41 -16.06 7.74
CA ILE A 215 9.19 -14.83 7.80
C ILE A 215 10.68 -15.18 7.70
N GLY A 216 11.36 -14.59 6.72
CA GLY A 216 12.78 -14.87 6.45
C GLY A 216 13.03 -16.21 5.74
N GLY A 217 11.98 -16.97 5.44
CA GLY A 217 12.06 -18.09 4.50
C GLY A 217 12.40 -17.57 3.10
N HIS A 218 13.19 -18.33 2.35
CA HIS A 218 13.53 -17.99 0.96
C HIS A 218 12.43 -18.39 -0.05
N GLY A 219 11.25 -18.80 0.43
CA GLY A 219 10.14 -19.28 -0.36
C GLY A 219 9.02 -18.24 -0.52
N GLN A 220 8.14 -18.48 -1.49
CA GLN A 220 6.87 -17.77 -1.61
C GLN A 220 5.88 -18.27 -0.55
N ALA A 221 4.77 -17.55 -0.37
CA ALA A 221 3.66 -18.05 0.42
C ALA A 221 3.19 -19.43 -0.10
N SER A 222 2.76 -20.27 0.83
CA SER A 222 2.22 -21.60 0.56
C SER A 222 0.89 -21.77 1.30
N TYR A 223 0.33 -22.97 1.28
CA TYR A 223 -0.85 -23.30 2.07
C TYR A 223 -0.49 -24.25 3.20
N VAL A 224 -1.29 -24.24 4.26
CA VAL A 224 -1.18 -25.25 5.32
C VAL A 224 -1.60 -26.60 4.73
N ILE A 225 -0.79 -27.64 4.98
CA ILE A 225 -1.02 -29.00 4.51
C ILE A 225 -1.22 -29.94 5.70
N ASP A 226 -1.95 -31.03 5.48
CA ASP A 226 -2.08 -32.12 6.43
C ASP A 226 -0.87 -33.08 6.39
N ASP A 227 -0.92 -34.13 7.22
CA ASP A 227 0.11 -35.16 7.32
C ASP A 227 0.28 -36.00 6.04
N THR A 228 -0.68 -35.95 5.12
CA THR A 228 -0.60 -36.57 3.80
C THR A 228 0.04 -35.66 2.75
N GLY A 229 0.27 -34.39 3.10
CA GLY A 229 0.75 -33.34 2.21
C GLY A 229 -0.35 -32.70 1.37
N ALA A 230 -1.62 -32.96 1.67
CA ALA A 230 -2.75 -32.33 1.01
C ALA A 230 -3.07 -30.99 1.67
N MET A 231 -3.46 -30.01 0.87
CA MET A 231 -3.87 -28.69 1.36
C MET A 231 -5.10 -28.78 2.26
N ILE A 232 -4.99 -28.19 3.45
CA ILE A 232 -6.09 -28.07 4.39
C ILE A 232 -7.05 -27.01 3.87
N GLN A 233 -8.26 -27.47 3.55
CA GLN A 233 -9.35 -26.65 3.04
C GLN A 233 -10.69 -27.19 3.54
N GLY A 234 -11.72 -26.37 3.56
CA GLY A 234 -13.09 -26.78 3.88
C GLY A 234 -14.12 -26.15 2.96
N SER A 235 -15.38 -26.57 3.12
CA SER A 235 -16.52 -26.01 2.41
C SER A 235 -17.18 -24.89 3.21
N GLY A 236 -17.85 -23.97 2.52
CA GLY A 236 -18.54 -22.84 3.16
C GLY A 236 -17.60 -21.69 3.50
N GLU A 237 -18.02 -20.83 4.44
CA GLU A 237 -17.29 -19.62 4.82
C GLU A 237 -16.89 -19.67 6.29
N ILE A 238 -15.62 -19.36 6.56
CA ILE A 238 -15.09 -19.06 7.89
C ILE A 238 -15.69 -17.73 8.36
N GLU A 239 -16.19 -17.71 9.59
CA GLU A 239 -16.60 -16.50 10.31
C GLU A 239 -15.48 -16.00 11.23
N SER A 240 -14.74 -16.90 11.89
CA SER A 240 -13.64 -16.55 12.78
C SER A 240 -12.52 -17.60 12.80
N ALA A 241 -11.32 -17.17 13.21
CA ALA A 241 -10.17 -18.03 13.38
C ALA A 241 -9.37 -17.64 14.63
N GLU A 242 -8.98 -18.64 15.41
CA GLU A 242 -8.26 -18.48 16.68
C GLU A 242 -7.05 -19.42 16.71
N LEU A 243 -5.88 -18.91 17.07
CA LEU A 243 -4.63 -19.65 17.18
C LEU A 243 -4.23 -19.85 18.66
N GLU A 244 -4.28 -21.07 19.15
CA GLU A 244 -3.84 -21.41 20.50
C GLU A 244 -2.66 -22.40 20.43
N GLY A 245 -1.45 -21.92 20.71
CA GLY A 245 -0.25 -22.74 20.57
C GLY A 245 -0.09 -23.24 19.14
N THR A 246 -0.04 -24.55 18.94
CA THR A 246 0.11 -25.14 17.59
C THR A 246 -1.22 -25.52 16.95
N ILE A 247 -2.35 -25.05 17.48
CA ILE A 247 -3.68 -25.35 16.93
C ILE A 247 -4.31 -24.06 16.41
N LEU A 248 -4.64 -24.05 15.12
CA LEU A 248 -5.52 -23.06 14.52
C LEU A 248 -6.94 -23.63 14.49
N ARG A 249 -7.86 -23.02 15.23
CA ARG A 249 -9.28 -23.32 15.20
C ARG A 249 -9.99 -22.34 14.27
N VAL A 250 -10.64 -22.86 13.24
CA VAL A 250 -11.54 -22.09 12.37
C VAL A 250 -12.98 -22.40 12.72
N THR A 251 -13.83 -21.38 12.78
CA THR A 251 -15.27 -21.50 13.00
C THR A 251 -15.99 -20.99 11.76
N ASP A 252 -16.85 -21.83 11.19
CA ASP A 252 -17.66 -21.44 10.04
C ASP A 252 -18.92 -20.64 10.44
N THR A 253 -19.58 -20.05 9.45
CA THR A 253 -20.84 -19.29 9.63
C THR A 253 -22.02 -20.12 10.16
N THR A 254 -21.89 -21.45 10.24
CA THR A 254 -22.88 -22.34 10.88
C THR A 254 -22.54 -22.64 12.36
N GLY A 255 -21.39 -22.16 12.84
CA GLY A 255 -20.87 -22.40 14.17
C GLY A 255 -20.10 -23.71 14.30
N GLN A 256 -19.82 -24.43 13.21
CA GLN A 256 -18.96 -25.62 13.27
C GLN A 256 -17.49 -25.22 13.34
N THR A 257 -16.75 -25.90 14.20
CA THR A 257 -15.32 -25.68 14.39
C THR A 257 -14.49 -26.78 13.74
N ARG A 258 -13.30 -26.40 13.24
CA ARG A 258 -12.27 -27.34 12.81
C ARG A 258 -10.93 -26.91 13.37
N ASP A 259 -10.28 -27.84 14.05
CA ASP A 259 -8.94 -27.66 14.60
C ASP A 259 -7.90 -28.16 13.58
N ILE A 260 -6.92 -27.32 13.32
CA ILE A 260 -5.82 -27.55 12.38
C ILE A 260 -4.52 -27.58 13.18
N SER A 261 -3.82 -28.71 13.12
CA SER A 261 -2.53 -28.85 13.78
C SER A 261 -1.41 -28.30 12.88
N LEU A 262 -0.51 -27.51 13.46
CA LEU A 262 0.58 -26.82 12.75
C LEU A 262 1.96 -27.48 12.96
N VAL A 263 2.00 -28.73 13.44
CA VAL A 263 3.23 -29.49 13.78
C VAL A 263 3.57 -30.56 12.76
#